data_AF-A0A3E5A8Q6-F1
#
_entry.id   AF-A0A3E5A8Q6-F1
#
_cell.length_a   1.000
_cell.length_b   1.000
_cell.length_c   1.000
_cell.angle_alpha   90.00
_cell.angle_beta   90.00
_cell.angle_gamma   90.00
#
_symmetry.space_group_name_H-M   'P 1'
#
loop_
_entity.id
_entity.type
_entity.pdbx_description
1 polymer ?
#
loop_
_entity_poly.entity_id
_entity_poly.type
_entity_poly.pdbx_seq_one_letter_code
_entity_poly.pdbx_strand_id
1 'polypeptide(L)'
;MSGILMMVIAIVVLGGAYLLYGRYLQNKWGIDPKAKTPAYELEDGVDYVPADTNVVFGHQFASIAGAGPINGPIQAAIFGWLPVLLWIPMVFMMAVTFTALGMTITKLSGALFTTGLDMGNTLQLIFAILLLILGVLVAIQGVKKLFEKQKA
;
A
#
# COMPACT_ATOMS: atom_id res chain seq x y z
N MET A 1 20.78 -10.31 10.45
CA MET A 1 20.44 -8.90 10.75
C MET A 1 19.86 -8.86 12.16
N SER A 2 20.46 -8.14 13.11
CA SER A 2 19.95 -8.10 14.49
C SER A 2 18.65 -7.30 14.56
N GLY A 3 17.69 -7.71 15.38
CA GLY A 3 16.40 -7.00 15.53
C GLY A 3 16.57 -5.55 15.98
N ILE A 4 17.62 -5.26 16.76
CA ILE A 4 18.00 -3.91 17.19
C ILE A 4 18.38 -3.04 15.99
N LEU A 5 19.14 -3.57 15.03
CA LEU A 5 19.51 -2.82 13.83
C LEU A 5 18.28 -2.49 12.98
N MET A 6 17.33 -3.43 12.83
CA MET A 6 16.07 -3.15 12.13
C MET A 6 15.24 -2.07 12.83
N MET A 7 15.17 -2.09 14.16
CA MET A 7 14.47 -1.07 14.95
C MET A 7 15.09 0.31 14.74
N VAL A 8 16.42 0.42 14.79
CA VAL A 8 17.12 1.69 14.58
C VAL A 8 16.87 2.22 13.15
N ILE A 9 16.96 1.36 12.14
CA ILE A 9 16.66 1.74 10.75
C ILE A 9 15.22 2.24 10.63
N ALA A 10 14.25 1.54 11.23
CA ALA A 10 12.85 1.94 11.19
C ALA A 10 12.62 3.30 11.84
N ILE A 11 13.22 3.57 13.00
CA ILE A 11 13.11 4.88 13.69
C ILE A 11 13.67 5.99 12.80
N VAL A 12 14.84 5.78 12.20
CA VAL A 12 15.49 6.79 11.35
C VAL A 12 14.66 7.07 10.10
N VAL A 13 14.17 6.02 9.42
CA VAL A 13 13.36 6.18 8.20
C VAL A 13 12.02 6.83 8.51
N LEU A 14 11.29 6.37 9.52
CA LEU A 14 9.98 6.92 9.89
C LEU A 14 10.09 8.34 10.45
N GLY A 15 11.10 8.61 11.29
CA GLY A 15 11.39 9.94 11.80
C GLY A 15 11.79 10.91 10.68
N GLY A 16 12.63 10.46 9.75
CA GLY A 16 12.99 11.23 8.56
C GLY A 16 11.79 11.53 7.67
N ALA A 17 10.93 10.53 7.43
CA ALA A 17 9.69 10.70 6.67
C ALA A 17 8.75 11.71 7.35
N TYR A 18 8.54 11.61 8.67
CA TYR A 18 7.71 12.55 9.42
C TYR A 18 8.21 13.99 9.30
N LEU A 19 9.51 14.21 9.48
CA LEU A 19 10.10 15.56 9.44
C LEU A 19 10.15 16.14 8.02
N LEU A 20 10.55 15.37 7.01
CA LEU A 20 10.73 15.86 5.65
C LEU A 20 9.38 15.96 4.93
N TYR A 21 8.63 14.85 4.90
CA TYR A 21 7.36 14.78 4.17
C TYR A 21 6.25 15.56 4.88
N GLY A 22 6.21 15.52 6.22
CA GLY A 22 5.27 16.32 7.01
C GLY A 22 5.44 17.82 6.78
N ARG A 23 6.68 18.33 6.79
CA ARG A 23 6.96 19.74 6.47
C ARG A 23 6.62 20.08 5.03
N TYR A 24 6.94 19.20 4.07
CA TYR A 24 6.57 19.41 2.67
C TYR A 24 5.05 19.55 2.48
N LEU A 25 4.26 18.66 3.11
CA LEU A 25 2.81 18.71 3.09
C LEU A 25 2.27 20.00 3.73
N GLN A 26 2.77 20.37 4.91
CA GLN A 26 2.37 21.60 5.60
C GLN A 26 2.56 22.83 4.72
N ASN A 27 3.71 22.94 4.05
CA ASN A 27 4.01 24.06 3.16
C ASN A 27 3.16 24.03 1.89
N LYS A 28 2.93 22.84 1.32
CA LYS A 28 2.15 22.69 0.09
C LYS A 28 0.67 23.02 0.29
N TRP A 29 0.11 22.70 1.46
CA TRP A 29 -1.32 22.87 1.75
C TRP A 29 -1.61 24.18 2.50
N GLY A 30 -0.58 24.96 2.86
CA GLY A 30 -0.74 26.27 3.48
C GLY A 30 -1.44 26.21 4.83
N ILE A 31 -1.11 25.20 5.65
CA ILE A 31 -1.74 25.01 6.97
C ILE A 31 -1.39 26.21 7.86
N ASP A 32 -2.40 26.98 8.26
CA ASP A 32 -2.25 28.06 9.25
C ASP A 32 -2.30 27.46 10.67
N PRO A 33 -1.22 27.53 11.46
CA PRO A 33 -1.20 27.03 12.83
C PRO A 33 -2.15 27.77 13.79
N LYS A 34 -2.65 28.95 13.40
CA LYS A 34 -3.57 29.76 14.22
C LYS A 34 -5.04 29.58 13.84
N ALA A 35 -5.34 28.84 12.77
CA ALA A 35 -6.71 28.55 12.39
C ALA A 35 -7.39 27.75 13.51
N LYS A 36 -8.59 28.18 13.91
CA LYS A 36 -9.40 27.38 14.83
C LYS A 36 -9.87 26.15 14.10
N THR A 37 -9.82 24.99 14.76
CA THR A 37 -10.33 23.76 14.16
C THR A 37 -11.85 23.79 14.11
N PRO A 38 -12.48 23.10 13.14
CA PRO A 38 -13.94 23.02 13.05
C PRO A 38 -14.63 22.54 14.34
N ALA A 39 -13.93 21.75 15.17
CA ALA A 39 -14.40 21.33 16.48
C ALA A 39 -14.73 22.49 17.44
N TYR A 40 -14.10 23.66 17.26
CA TYR A 40 -14.39 24.87 18.05
C TYR A 40 -15.23 25.91 17.29
N GLU A 41 -15.25 25.89 15.95
CA GLU A 41 -16.01 26.85 15.15
C GLU A 41 -17.46 26.40 14.87
N LEU A 42 -17.69 25.09 14.79
CA LEU A 42 -18.97 24.49 14.43
C LEU A 42 -19.51 23.58 15.55
N GLU A 43 -19.14 23.86 16.82
CA GLU A 43 -19.50 23.01 17.97
C GLU A 43 -21.01 22.76 18.05
N ASP A 44 -21.41 21.51 17.85
CA ASP A 44 -22.82 21.07 17.83
C ASP A 44 -23.13 19.99 18.87
N GLY A 45 -22.12 19.52 19.60
CA GLY A 45 -22.26 18.49 20.63
C GLY A 45 -22.44 17.07 20.08
N VAL A 46 -22.41 16.87 18.75
CA VAL A 46 -22.61 15.57 18.09
C VAL A 46 -21.47 15.27 17.12
N ASP A 47 -21.32 16.06 16.05
CA ASP A 47 -20.29 15.87 15.01
C ASP A 47 -19.02 16.71 15.30
N TYR A 48 -19.16 17.86 15.94
CA TYR A 48 -18.09 18.77 16.31
C TYR A 48 -18.07 18.96 17.82
N VAL A 49 -17.17 18.23 18.48
CA VAL A 49 -16.96 18.33 19.93
C VAL A 49 -15.48 18.60 20.20
N PRO A 50 -15.13 19.68 20.93
CA PRO A 50 -13.76 19.94 21.30
C PRO A 50 -13.23 18.85 22.23
N ALA A 51 -12.15 18.19 21.83
CA ALA A 51 -11.50 17.14 22.58
C ALA A 51 -10.02 17.45 22.80
N ASP A 52 -9.50 17.05 23.95
CA ASP A 52 -8.08 17.21 24.26
C ASP A 52 -7.20 16.50 23.22
N THR A 53 -6.11 17.15 22.82
CA THR A 53 -5.19 16.63 21.79
C THR A 53 -4.69 15.22 22.11
N ASN A 54 -4.44 14.93 23.39
CA ASN A 54 -3.98 13.61 23.83
C ASN A 54 -5.04 12.51 23.67
N VAL A 55 -6.33 12.85 23.83
CA VAL A 55 -7.44 11.91 23.67
C VAL A 55 -7.64 11.59 22.18
N VAL A 56 -7.64 12.61 21.33
CA VAL A 56 -7.73 12.45 19.87
C VAL A 56 -6.53 11.66 19.34
N PHE A 57 -5.32 11.99 19.81
CA PHE A 57 -4.11 11.24 19.49
C PHE A 57 -4.22 9.79 19.94
N GLY A 58 -4.70 9.53 21.16
CA GLY A 58 -4.92 8.17 21.67
C GLY A 58 -5.88 7.36 20.79
N HIS A 59 -6.99 7.96 20.34
CA HIS A 59 -7.92 7.30 19.42
C HIS A 59 -7.29 6.98 18.05
N GLN A 60 -6.57 7.94 17.46
CA GLN A 60 -5.88 7.71 16.18
C GLN A 60 -4.76 6.67 16.34
N PHE A 61 -3.98 6.77 17.41
CA PHE A 61 -2.92 5.83 17.72
C PHE A 61 -3.47 4.43 17.94
N ALA A 62 -4.51 4.26 18.75
CA ALA A 62 -5.12 2.95 18.99
C ALA A 62 -5.64 2.31 17.69
N SER A 63 -6.23 3.12 16.80
CA SER A 63 -6.72 2.66 15.50
C SER A 63 -5.59 2.17 14.60
N ILE A 64 -4.45 2.87 14.57
CA ILE A 64 -3.26 2.47 13.79
C ILE A 64 -2.52 1.30 14.48
N ALA A 65 -2.44 1.32 15.81
CA ALA A 65 -1.76 0.33 16.64
C ALA A 65 -2.37 -1.06 16.48
N GLY A 66 -3.71 -1.13 16.37
CA GLY A 66 -4.42 -2.36 16.05
C GLY A 66 -3.97 -2.98 14.73
N ALA A 67 -3.89 -2.17 13.67
CA ALA A 67 -3.56 -2.65 12.33
C ALA A 67 -2.09 -3.07 12.16
N GLY A 68 -1.14 -2.29 12.69
CA GLY A 68 0.29 -2.54 12.50
C GLY A 68 0.97 -3.25 13.68
N PRO A 69 1.22 -2.55 14.80
CA PRO A 69 1.90 -3.06 15.98
C PRO A 69 1.30 -4.32 16.62
N ILE A 70 -0.01 -4.54 16.53
CA ILE A 70 -0.66 -5.72 17.12
C ILE A 70 -0.73 -6.86 16.10
N ASN A 71 -1.35 -6.64 14.93
CA ASN A 71 -1.52 -7.71 13.94
C ASN A 71 -0.21 -8.16 13.29
N GLY A 72 0.76 -7.27 13.10
CA GLY A 72 2.04 -7.57 12.47
C GLY A 72 2.83 -8.65 13.22
N PRO A 73 3.13 -8.48 14.53
CA PRO A 73 3.79 -9.51 15.33
C PRO A 73 3.01 -10.82 15.43
N ILE A 74 1.67 -10.76 15.50
CA ILE A 74 0.82 -11.97 15.50
C ILE A 74 1.00 -12.75 14.21
N GLN A 75 0.93 -12.09 13.05
CA GLN A 75 1.18 -12.72 11.76
C GLN A 75 2.62 -13.22 11.64
N ALA A 76 3.59 -12.48 12.18
CA ALA A 76 5.00 -12.88 12.16
C ALA A 76 5.27 -14.10 13.06
N ALA A 77 4.52 -14.28 14.14
CA ALA A 77 4.59 -15.46 14.99
C ALA A 77 4.00 -16.70 14.29
N ILE A 78 2.94 -16.53 13.48
CA ILE A 78 2.27 -17.65 12.77
C ILE A 78 3.02 -18.04 11.48
N PHE A 79 3.47 -17.06 10.70
CA PHE A 79 4.03 -17.26 9.35
C PHE A 79 5.53 -16.96 9.25
N GLY A 80 6.15 -16.44 10.31
CA GLY A 80 7.52 -15.95 10.30
C GLY A 80 7.60 -14.46 9.94
N TRP A 81 8.72 -13.82 10.33
CA TRP A 81 8.94 -12.39 10.09
C TRP A 81 9.15 -12.04 8.61
N LEU A 82 9.69 -12.98 7.82
CA LEU A 82 10.05 -12.73 6.43
C LEU A 82 8.82 -12.57 5.52
N PRO A 83 7.79 -13.46 5.54
CA PRO A 83 6.57 -13.26 4.74
C PRO A 83 5.81 -11.97 5.08
N VAL A 84 5.75 -11.61 6.36
CA VAL A 84 5.08 -10.38 6.84
C VAL A 84 5.82 -9.11 6.43
N LEU A 85 7.13 -9.18 6.22
CA LEU A 85 7.90 -8.06 5.69
C LEU A 85 7.76 -7.96 4.16
N LEU A 86 7.71 -9.10 3.47
CA LEU A 86 7.71 -9.15 2.01
C LEU A 86 6.33 -8.96 1.37
N TRP A 87 5.22 -9.12 2.09
CA TRP A 87 3.88 -9.04 1.49
C TRP A 87 3.60 -7.70 0.78
N ILE A 88 3.96 -6.57 1.40
CA ILE A 88 3.78 -5.23 0.81
C ILE A 88 4.59 -5.07 -0.48
N PRO A 89 5.94 -5.24 -0.48
CA PRO A 89 6.71 -5.07 -1.72
C PRO A 89 6.30 -6.09 -2.79
N MET A 90 5.88 -7.30 -2.43
CA MET A 90 5.39 -8.28 -3.41
C MET A 90 4.08 -7.85 -4.07
N VAL A 91 3.15 -7.21 -3.35
CA VAL A 91 1.92 -6.64 -3.93
C VAL A 91 2.25 -5.48 -4.88
N PHE A 92 3.19 -4.60 -4.50
CA PHE A 92 3.64 -3.53 -5.39
C PHE A 92 4.32 -4.08 -6.65
N MET A 93 5.21 -5.06 -6.51
CA MET A 93 5.84 -5.74 -7.65
C MET A 93 4.79 -6.39 -8.56
N MET A 94 3.78 -7.04 -7.98
CA MET A 94 2.67 -7.62 -8.73
C MET A 94 1.92 -6.54 -9.53
N ALA A 95 1.56 -5.41 -8.91
CA ALA A 95 0.91 -4.30 -9.61
C ALA A 95 1.77 -3.72 -10.75
N VAL A 96 3.07 -3.53 -10.53
CA VAL A 96 4.01 -3.06 -11.56
C VAL A 96 4.13 -4.07 -12.71
N THR A 97 4.20 -5.37 -12.42
CA THR A 97 4.28 -6.40 -13.47
C THR A 97 3.00 -6.49 -14.30
N PHE A 98 1.82 -6.44 -13.69
CA PHE A 98 0.55 -6.43 -14.43
C PHE A 98 0.38 -5.18 -15.29
N THR A 99 0.75 -4.02 -14.79
CA THR A 99 0.69 -2.78 -15.57
C THR A 99 1.68 -2.79 -16.74
N ALA A 100 2.89 -3.29 -16.55
CA ALA A 100 3.88 -3.45 -17.62
C ALA A 100 3.41 -4.43 -18.72
N LEU A 101 2.83 -5.58 -18.32
CA LEU A 101 2.23 -6.53 -19.25
C LEU A 101 1.06 -5.91 -20.01
N GLY A 102 0.16 -5.21 -19.30
CA GLY A 102 -0.96 -4.50 -19.92
C GLY A 102 -0.52 -3.46 -20.95
N MET A 103 0.48 -2.64 -20.62
CA MET A 103 1.07 -1.68 -21.57
C MET A 103 1.73 -2.35 -22.78
N THR A 104 2.35 -3.51 -22.60
CA THR A 104 2.97 -4.26 -23.69
C THR A 104 1.91 -4.79 -24.65
N ILE A 105 0.82 -5.36 -24.10
CA ILE A 105 -0.30 -5.89 -24.89
C ILE A 105 -0.98 -4.77 -25.68
N THR A 106 -1.26 -3.61 -25.07
CA THR A 106 -1.93 -2.50 -25.77
C THR A 106 -1.06 -1.92 -26.88
N LYS A 107 0.25 -1.75 -26.65
CA LYS A 107 1.20 -1.28 -27.67
C LYS A 107 1.30 -2.23 -28.85
N LEU A 108 1.53 -3.52 -28.59
CA LEU A 108 1.70 -4.53 -29.64
C LEU A 108 0.39 -4.82 -30.39
N SER A 109 -0.75 -4.80 -29.70
CA SER A 109 -2.06 -4.89 -30.35
C SER A 109 -2.31 -3.70 -31.28
N GLY A 110 -1.93 -2.48 -30.87
CA GLY A 110 -2.04 -1.30 -31.73
C GLY A 110 -1.13 -1.37 -32.96
N ALA A 111 0.10 -1.90 -32.80
CA ALA A 111 1.02 -2.12 -33.91
C ALA A 111 0.50 -3.17 -34.91
N LEU A 112 -0.19 -4.21 -34.43
CA LEU A 112 -0.82 -5.24 -35.27
C LEU A 112 -1.82 -4.66 -36.27
N PHE A 113 -2.63 -3.68 -35.87
CA PHE A 113 -3.66 -3.09 -36.73
C PHE A 113 -3.15 -1.98 -37.66
N THR A 114 -1.96 -1.44 -37.41
CA THR A 114 -1.46 -0.24 -38.12
C THR A 114 -0.29 -0.54 -39.05
N THR A 115 0.68 -1.32 -38.57
CA THR A 115 2.00 -1.49 -39.23
C THR A 115 2.35 -2.94 -39.50
N GLY A 116 1.60 -3.88 -38.93
CA GLY A 116 1.93 -5.31 -38.94
C GLY A 116 2.98 -5.65 -37.88
N LEU A 117 2.95 -6.87 -37.35
CA LEU A 117 3.91 -7.32 -36.35
C LEU A 117 5.05 -8.12 -36.98
N ASP A 118 6.27 -7.81 -36.57
CA ASP A 118 7.43 -8.68 -36.80
C ASP A 118 7.32 -9.96 -35.95
N MET A 119 8.04 -11.02 -36.32
CA MET A 119 7.99 -12.32 -35.63
C MET A 119 8.35 -12.21 -34.14
N GLY A 120 9.35 -11.39 -33.80
CA GLY A 120 9.72 -11.16 -32.40
C GLY A 120 8.60 -10.49 -31.59
N ASN A 121 7.96 -9.48 -32.17
CA ASN A 121 6.86 -8.74 -31.53
C ASN A 121 5.59 -9.59 -31.43
N THR A 122 5.32 -10.45 -32.41
CA THR A 122 4.22 -11.42 -32.37
C THR A 122 4.41 -12.41 -31.24
N LEU A 123 5.63 -12.96 -31.09
CA LEU A 123 5.94 -13.89 -30.01
C LEU A 123 5.85 -13.21 -28.64
N GLN A 124 6.37 -11.97 -28.52
CA GLN A 124 6.27 -11.19 -27.29
C GLN A 124 4.81 -10.89 -26.90
N LEU A 125 3.93 -10.61 -27.86
CA LEU A 125 2.50 -10.40 -27.59
C LEU A 125 1.85 -11.69 -27.04
N ILE A 126 2.12 -12.83 -27.66
CA ILE A 126 1.60 -14.13 -27.22
C ILE A 126 2.05 -14.44 -25.80
N PHE A 127 3.35 -14.31 -25.50
CA PHE A 127 3.88 -14.53 -24.15
C PHE A 127 3.31 -13.54 -23.14
N ALA A 128 3.17 -12.26 -23.50
CA ALA A 128 2.62 -11.25 -22.60
C ALA A 128 1.17 -11.58 -22.19
N ILE A 129 0.33 -12.02 -23.15
CA ILE A 129 -1.05 -12.43 -22.89
C ILE A 129 -1.08 -13.68 -21.99
N LEU A 130 -0.28 -14.70 -22.30
CA LEU A 130 -0.23 -15.94 -21.52
C LEU A 130 0.21 -15.68 -20.07
N LEU A 131 1.25 -14.86 -19.87
CA LEU A 131 1.73 -14.49 -18.53
C LEU A 131 0.70 -13.67 -17.76
N LEU A 132 -0.01 -12.76 -18.43
CA LEU A 132 -1.08 -11.98 -17.80
C LEU A 132 -2.22 -12.89 -17.31
N ILE A 133 -2.67 -13.82 -18.15
CA ILE A 133 -3.73 -14.79 -17.80
C ILE A 133 -3.29 -15.66 -16.62
N LEU A 134 -2.08 -16.23 -16.69
CA LEU A 134 -1.52 -17.03 -15.60
C LEU A 134 -1.44 -16.24 -14.29
N GLY A 135 -0.93 -15.00 -14.34
CA GLY A 135 -0.83 -14.14 -13.17
C GLY A 135 -2.19 -13.85 -12.54
N VAL A 136 -3.20 -13.54 -13.35
CA VAL A 136 -4.57 -13.28 -12.87
C VAL A 136 -5.19 -14.54 -12.24
N LEU A 137 -4.99 -15.72 -12.84
CA LEU A 137 -5.47 -16.98 -12.28
C LEU A 137 -4.84 -17.28 -10.91
N VAL A 138 -3.53 -17.10 -10.78
CA VAL A 138 -2.81 -17.27 -9.50
C VAL A 138 -3.32 -16.27 -8.46
N ALA A 139 -3.54 -15.02 -8.85
CA ALA A 139 -4.09 -14.01 -7.95
C ALA A 139 -5.50 -14.39 -7.46
N ILE A 140 -6.39 -14.83 -8.35
CA ILE A 140 -7.74 -15.28 -7.98
C ILE A 140 -7.67 -16.51 -7.06
N GLN A 141 -6.81 -17.48 -7.36
CA GLN A 141 -6.63 -18.66 -6.51
C GLN A 141 -6.10 -18.27 -5.13
N GLY A 142 -5.14 -17.34 -5.07
CA GLY A 142 -4.62 -16.81 -3.81
C GLY A 142 -5.70 -16.13 -2.98
N VAL A 143 -6.50 -15.26 -3.59
CA VAL A 143 -7.62 -14.58 -2.92
C VAL A 143 -8.69 -15.57 -2.44
N LYS A 144 -9.08 -16.55 -3.29
CA LYS A 144 -10.02 -17.60 -2.89
C LYS A 144 -9.51 -18.39 -1.68
N LYS A 145 -8.23 -18.79 -1.69
CA LYS A 145 -7.60 -19.53 -0.58
C LYS A 145 -7.62 -18.73 0.72
N LEU A 146 -7.43 -17.40 0.65
CA LEU A 146 -7.51 -16.51 1.80
C LEU A 146 -8.93 -16.47 2.41
N PHE A 147 -9.96 -16.37 1.58
CA PHE A 147 -11.35 -16.31 2.05
C PHE A 147 -11.91 -17.66 2.53
N GLU A 148 -11.45 -18.78 1.97
CA GLU A 148 -11.82 -20.11 2.47
C GLU A 148 -11.30 -20.37 3.89
N LYS A 149 -10.09 -19.89 4.20
CA LYS A 149 -9.45 -20.10 5.51
C LYS A 149 -10.12 -19.31 6.65
N GLN A 150 -10.90 -18.28 6.33
CA GLN A 150 -11.60 -17.44 7.31
C GLN A 150 -12.95 -18.06 7.76
N LYS A 151 -13.41 -19.13 7.08
CA LYS A 151 -14.67 -19.84 7.37
C LYS A 151 -14.51 -21.13 8.19
N ALA A 152 -13.27 -21.51 8.52
CA ALA A 152 -12.94 -22.67 9.34
C ALA A 152 -12.36 -22.22 10.68
#